data_AF-A0A5Q4BF27-F1
#
_entry.id   AF-A0A5Q4BF27-F1
#
_cell.length_a   1.000
_cell.length_b   1.000
_cell.length_c   1.000
_cell.angle_alpha   90.00
_cell.angle_beta   90.00
_cell.angle_gamma   90.00
#
_symmetry.space_group_name_H-M   'P 1'
#
loop_
_entity.id
_entity.type
_entity.pdbx_description
1 polymer ?
#
loop_
_entity_poly.entity_id
_entity_poly.type
_entity_poly.pdbx_seq_one_letter_code
_entity_poly.pdbx_strand_id
1 'polypeptide(L)'
;LVQTKKRCSDPKWRELEDTEYEPSSDTAILIVDMRNAENCAVKLYTASDQYVDTVGIDNKGYAVIIPWKPGRNIVCYGYCRVAEVTATE
;
A
#
# COMPACT_ATOMS: atom_id res chain seq x y z
N LEU A 1 -1.39 17.14 5.99
CA LEU A 1 -0.56 16.46 4.96
C LEU A 1 0.83 17.08 5.01
N VAL A 2 1.88 16.29 5.21
CA VAL A 2 3.28 16.75 5.20
C VAL A 2 3.73 16.83 3.75
N GLN A 3 4.27 17.98 3.33
CA GLN A 3 4.76 18.21 1.97
C GLN A 3 6.29 18.23 1.97
N THR A 4 6.92 17.32 1.24
CA THR A 4 8.38 17.13 1.22
C THR A 4 9.11 18.02 0.20
N LYS A 5 8.37 18.67 -0.72
CA LYS A 5 8.88 19.42 -1.90
C LYS A 5 9.73 18.60 -2.88
N LYS A 6 9.76 17.28 -2.71
CA LYS A 6 10.41 16.32 -3.59
C LYS A 6 9.45 15.84 -4.66
N ARG A 7 9.98 15.38 -5.79
CA ARG A 7 9.17 14.72 -6.83
C ARG A 7 8.79 13.31 -6.36
N CYS A 8 7.67 12.79 -6.84
CA CYS A 8 7.31 11.40 -6.63
C CYS A 8 7.99 10.55 -7.71
N SER A 9 8.47 9.36 -7.34
CA SER A 9 8.85 8.35 -8.32
C SER A 9 7.63 7.86 -9.10
N ASP A 10 7.87 7.21 -10.24
CA ASP A 10 6.84 6.38 -10.84
C ASP A 10 6.44 5.25 -9.85
N PRO A 11 5.16 4.85 -9.80
CA PRO A 11 4.71 3.77 -8.93
C PRO A 11 5.32 2.43 -9.34
N LYS A 12 5.96 1.74 -8.40
CA LYS A 12 6.48 0.39 -8.59
C LYS A 12 5.42 -0.63 -8.22
N TRP A 13 4.68 -1.10 -9.23
CA TRP A 13 3.58 -2.06 -9.05
C TRP A 13 4.07 -3.47 -8.74
N ARG A 14 3.34 -4.14 -7.86
CA ARG A 14 3.50 -5.54 -7.47
C ARG A 14 2.12 -6.19 -7.39
N GLU A 15 2.11 -7.47 -7.72
CA GLU A 15 0.95 -8.35 -7.57
C GLU A 15 1.27 -9.30 -6.42
N LEU A 16 0.36 -9.39 -5.47
CA LEU A 16 0.48 -10.16 -4.25
C LEU A 16 -0.71 -11.10 -4.15
N GLU A 17 -0.50 -12.31 -3.66
CA GLU A 17 -1.56 -13.29 -3.44
C GLU A 17 -1.38 -13.97 -2.09
N ASP A 18 -2.35 -13.80 -1.19
CA ASP A 18 -2.40 -14.43 0.14
C ASP A 18 -1.05 -14.41 0.89
N THR A 19 -0.40 -13.24 0.90
CA THR A 19 0.98 -13.10 1.40
C THR A 19 1.19 -11.83 2.21
N GLU A 20 2.20 -11.87 3.07
CA GLU A 20 2.71 -10.70 3.77
C GLU A 20 3.73 -9.97 2.91
N TYR A 21 3.71 -8.65 2.97
CA TYR A 21 4.66 -7.81 2.28
C TYR A 21 5.11 -6.64 3.15
N GLU A 22 6.41 -6.43 3.24
CA GLU A 22 7.00 -5.27 3.87
C GLU A 22 7.47 -4.30 2.77
N PRO A 23 6.81 -3.15 2.58
CA PRO A 23 7.29 -2.13 1.68
C PRO A 23 8.66 -1.59 2.09
N SER A 24 9.43 -1.13 1.11
CA SER A 24 10.75 -0.53 1.31
C SER A 24 10.70 0.60 2.34
N SER A 25 11.78 0.72 3.13
CA SER A 25 11.96 1.81 4.10
C SER A 25 11.89 3.21 3.48
N ASP A 26 12.12 3.33 2.17
CA ASP A 26 12.08 4.60 1.44
C ASP A 26 10.69 4.91 0.87
N THR A 27 9.71 4.02 1.06
CA THR A 27 8.33 4.21 0.63
C THR A 27 7.69 5.37 1.36
N ALA A 28 7.27 6.38 0.61
CA ALA A 28 6.53 7.53 1.12
C ALA A 28 5.02 7.29 1.05
N ILE A 29 4.57 6.59 -0.01
CA ILE A 29 3.17 6.31 -0.28
C ILE A 29 3.04 4.86 -0.75
N LEU A 30 2.03 4.18 -0.22
CA LEU A 30 1.55 2.90 -0.74
C LEU A 30 0.24 3.13 -1.48
N ILE A 31 0.09 2.53 -2.67
CA ILE A 31 -1.15 2.57 -3.45
C ILE A 31 -1.72 1.16 -3.48
N VAL A 32 -3.02 1.01 -3.21
CA VAL A 32 -3.76 -0.24 -3.40
C VAL A 32 -4.75 -0.05 -4.55
N ASP A 33 -4.58 -0.81 -5.63
CA ASP A 33 -5.41 -0.70 -6.83
C ASP A 33 -6.67 -1.57 -6.70
N MET A 34 -7.78 -0.93 -6.35
CA MET A 34 -9.08 -1.56 -6.18
C MET A 34 -10.00 -1.35 -7.39
N ARG A 35 -9.51 -0.74 -8.48
CA ARG A 35 -10.34 -0.36 -9.64
C ARG A 35 -11.04 -1.57 -10.26
N ASN A 36 -10.30 -2.67 -10.40
CA ASN A 36 -10.78 -3.93 -10.98
C ASN A 36 -10.71 -5.09 -9.98
N ALA A 37 -10.59 -4.82 -8.69
CA ALA A 37 -10.48 -5.88 -7.70
C ALA A 37 -11.78 -6.69 -7.61
N GLU A 38 -11.63 -8.01 -7.52
CA GLU A 38 -12.74 -8.95 -7.29
C GLU A 38 -12.66 -9.57 -5.90
N ASN A 39 -11.47 -9.96 -5.49
CA ASN A 39 -11.16 -10.65 -4.24
C ASN A 39 -9.86 -10.10 -3.64
N CYS A 40 -9.88 -8.86 -3.16
CA CYS A 40 -8.71 -8.21 -2.56
C CYS A 40 -9.09 -7.60 -1.21
N ALA A 41 -8.30 -7.90 -0.18
CA ALA A 41 -8.25 -7.15 1.06
C ALA A 41 -6.80 -6.99 1.53
N VAL A 42 -6.35 -5.75 1.69
CA VAL A 42 -5.03 -5.42 2.22
C VAL A 42 -5.19 -4.91 3.64
N LYS A 43 -4.68 -5.67 4.62
CA LYS A 43 -4.62 -5.25 6.02
C LYS A 43 -3.29 -4.59 6.32
N LEU A 44 -3.33 -3.49 7.05
CA LEU A 44 -2.16 -2.70 7.43
C LEU A 44 -1.84 -2.93 8.90
N TYR A 45 -0.56 -3.06 9.20
CA TYR A 45 -0.06 -3.28 10.55
C TYR A 45 1.07 -2.31 10.90
N THR A 46 1.28 -2.06 12.18
CA THR A 46 2.42 -1.28 12.68
C THR A 46 3.68 -2.16 12.73
N ALA A 47 4.83 -1.54 12.98
CA ALA A 47 6.10 -2.27 13.22
C ALA A 47 6.09 -3.23 14.42
N SER A 48 5.04 -3.21 15.23
CA SER A 48 4.83 -4.10 16.37
C SER A 48 3.62 -5.01 16.14
N ASP A 49 3.29 -5.30 14.89
CA ASP A 49 2.17 -6.14 14.43
C ASP A 49 0.79 -5.74 14.98
N GLN A 50 0.60 -4.46 15.32
CA GLN A 50 -0.72 -3.97 15.70
C GLN A 50 -1.51 -3.61 14.45
N TYR A 51 -2.73 -4.12 14.36
CA TYR A 51 -3.66 -3.76 13.29
C TYR A 51 -3.90 -2.25 13.24
N VAL A 52 -3.84 -1.68 12.03
CA VAL A 52 -4.08 -0.26 11.77
C VAL A 52 -5.40 -0.08 11.03
N ASP A 53 -5.53 -0.69 9.86
CA ASP A 53 -6.69 -0.51 8.99
C ASP A 53 -6.77 -1.61 7.92
N THR A 54 -7.85 -1.62 7.14
CA THR A 54 -8.05 -2.51 5.99
C THR A 54 -8.49 -1.72 4.77
N VAL A 55 -7.84 -1.95 3.64
CA VAL A 55 -8.37 -1.59 2.31
C VAL A 55 -9.03 -2.81 1.71
N GLY A 56 -10.35 -2.81 1.64
CA GLY A 56 -11.15 -3.92 1.14
C GLY A 56 -11.95 -3.59 -0.12
N ILE A 57 -12.83 -4.52 -0.50
CA ILE A 57 -13.69 -4.43 -1.69
C ILE A 57 -14.70 -3.27 -1.63
N ASP A 58 -14.92 -2.69 -0.44
CA ASP A 58 -15.67 -1.45 -0.24
C ASP A 58 -15.08 -0.27 -1.03
N ASN A 59 -13.79 -0.33 -1.37
CA ASN A 59 -13.09 0.65 -2.19
C ASN A 59 -13.07 0.29 -3.69
N LYS A 60 -13.88 -0.68 -4.14
CA LYS A 60 -13.92 -1.10 -5.56
C LYS A 60 -14.20 0.09 -6.48
N GLY A 61 -13.47 0.15 -7.60
CA GLY A 61 -13.55 1.24 -8.57
C GLY A 61 -12.55 2.38 -8.33
N TYR A 62 -11.80 2.35 -7.22
CA TYR A 62 -10.83 3.38 -6.86
C TYR A 62 -9.40 2.85 -6.75
N ALA A 63 -8.43 3.76 -6.77
CA ALA A 63 -7.08 3.50 -6.29
C ALA A 63 -6.91 4.21 -4.95
N VAL A 64 -6.61 3.46 -3.89
CA VAL A 64 -6.50 3.99 -2.53
C VAL A 64 -5.06 4.39 -2.27
N ILE A 65 -4.84 5.64 -1.88
CA ILE A 65 -3.52 6.21 -1.62
C ILE A 65 -3.32 6.30 -0.10
N ILE A 66 -2.28 5.65 0.39
CA ILE A 66 -1.98 5.51 1.81
C ILE A 66 -0.64 6.17 2.11
N PRO A 67 -0.60 7.22 2.94
CA PRO A 67 0.66 7.73 3.47
C PRO A 67 1.39 6.64 4.26
N TRP A 68 2.61 6.30 3.83
CA TRP A 68 3.35 5.19 4.41
C TRP A 68 4.28 5.66 5.53
N LYS A 69 4.52 4.77 6.50
CA LYS A 69 5.54 4.96 7.53
C LYS A 69 6.48 3.75 7.50
N PRO A 70 7.81 3.96 7.52
CA PRO A 70 8.78 2.86 7.53
C PRO A 70 8.55 1.88 8.68
N GLY A 71 8.88 0.61 8.45
CA GLY A 71 8.73 -0.48 9.42
C GLY A 71 7.31 -1.02 9.57
N ARG A 72 6.34 -0.52 8.80
CA ARG A 72 5.00 -1.13 8.69
C ARG A 72 5.03 -2.31 7.73
N ASN A 73 4.15 -3.28 7.95
CA ASN A 73 3.86 -4.41 7.07
C ASN A 73 2.41 -4.36 6.58
N ILE A 74 2.16 -5.03 5.46
CA ILE A 74 0.82 -5.35 4.97
C ILE A 74 0.63 -6.85 4.86
N VAL A 75 -0.62 -7.30 5.01
CA VAL A 75 -1.03 -8.66 4.66
C VAL A 75 -2.10 -8.57 3.59
N CYS A 76 -1.83 -9.19 2.44
CA CYS A 76 -2.78 -9.35 1.36
C CYS A 76 -3.61 -10.63 1.56
N TYR A 77 -4.92 -10.52 1.36
CA TYR A 77 -5.85 -11.64 1.26
C TYR A 77 -6.53 -11.61 -0.12
N GLY A 78 -6.50 -12.75 -0.82
CA GLY A 78 -6.83 -12.88 -2.23
C GLY A 78 -5.78 -12.24 -3.13
N TYR A 79 -6.18 -11.71 -4.29
CA TYR A 79 -5.26 -11.13 -5.28
C TYR A 79 -5.22 -9.61 -5.18
N CYS A 80 -4.12 -9.06 -4.66
CA CYS A 80 -3.92 -7.64 -4.44
C CYS A 80 -2.91 -7.06 -5.42
N ARG A 81 -3.22 -5.90 -5.99
CA ARG A 81 -2.26 -5.11 -6.77
C ARG A 81 -1.89 -3.85 -5.98
N VAL A 82 -0.62 -3.76 -5.58
CA VAL A 82 -0.11 -2.66 -4.76
C VAL A 82 1.05 -1.96 -5.45
N ALA A 83 1.30 -0.69 -5.15
CA ALA A 83 2.49 0.01 -5.60
C ALA A 83 3.14 0.85 -4.51
N GLU A 84 4.46 0.89 -4.56
CA GLU A 84 5.28 1.79 -3.75
C GLU A 84 5.66 3.02 -4.55
N VAL A 85 5.58 4.19 -3.90
CA VAL A 85 6.08 5.46 -4.42
C VAL A 85 7.06 6.04 -3.42
N THR A 86 8.25 6.41 -3.89
CA THR A 86 9.28 7.06 -3.09
C THR A 86 9.38 8.54 -3.45
N ALA A 87 9.98 9.33 -2.56
CA ALA A 87 10.32 10.72 -2.84
C ALA A 87 11.70 10.80 -3.51
N THR A 88 11.77 11.32 -4.73
CA THR A 88 13.03 11.51 -5.47
C THR A 88 13.60 12.90 -5.25
N GLU A 89 14.90 13.07 -5.54
CA GLU A 89 15.54 14.39 -5.56
C GLU A 89 14.86 15.37 -6.53
#